data_AF-A0A976IHC7-F1
#
_entry.id   AF-A0A976IHC7-F1
#
_cell.length_a   1.000
_cell.length_b   1.000
_cell.length_c   1.000
_cell.angle_alpha   90.00
_cell.angle_beta   90.00
_cell.angle_gamma   90.00
#
_symmetry.space_group_name_H-M   'P 1'
#
loop_
_entity.id
_entity.type
_entity.pdbx_description
1 polymer ?
#
loop_
_entity_poly.entity_id
_entity_poly.type
_entity_poly.pdbx_seq_one_letter_code
_entity_poly.pdbx_strand_id
1 'polypeptide(L)'
;MTLTGLMVVLATVTRQLATSSINVPVDTNFEFSGLHSDFSQQLYVLQTKLVNASQLSDVHVNALPLVLQQQLNSNSLVWSTLPGLLQRAILWNAGYVLTPTRTLAKVYTRCGRSMAELVVPPKAFKRAECEYHECVRPNNTSFYRSLNCKALRLLRSVQCAVNAASDTSAPAYAAIWGNGADLDALCVQYLKLGRMQCKY
;
A
#
# COMPACT_ATOMS: atom_id res chain seq x y z
N MET A 1 -74.46 25.58 -6.60
CA MET A 1 -73.39 25.68 -7.61
C MET A 1 -72.09 25.86 -6.84
N THR A 2 -71.30 24.80 -6.69
CA THR A 2 -70.11 24.74 -5.83
C THR A 2 -68.84 24.54 -6.64
N LEU A 3 -67.80 25.27 -6.20
CA LEU A 3 -66.35 25.20 -6.49
C LEU A 3 -65.79 23.92 -7.13
N THR A 4 -64.83 24.11 -8.03
CA THR A 4 -63.61 23.27 -8.07
C THR A 4 -62.38 24.11 -8.43
N GLY A 5 -61.38 24.07 -7.54
CA GLY A 5 -60.10 24.75 -7.69
C GLY A 5 -59.06 23.91 -8.43
N LEU A 6 -58.13 24.57 -9.10
CA LEU A 6 -56.94 23.96 -9.70
C LEU A 6 -55.77 24.09 -8.72
N MET A 7 -55.27 22.96 -8.22
CA MET A 7 -53.96 22.87 -7.54
C MET A 7 -52.93 22.35 -8.54
N VAL A 8 -51.97 23.18 -8.89
CA VAL A 8 -50.80 22.82 -9.71
C VAL A 8 -49.74 22.22 -8.78
N VAL A 9 -49.43 20.95 -8.95
CA VAL A 9 -48.38 20.25 -8.19
C VAL A 9 -47.05 20.42 -8.93
N LEU A 10 -46.11 21.17 -8.37
CA LEU A 10 -44.71 21.19 -8.82
C LEU A 10 -44.01 19.90 -8.35
N ALA A 11 -43.77 18.98 -9.27
CA ALA A 11 -42.92 17.82 -9.01
C ALA A 11 -41.45 18.25 -8.98
N THR A 12 -40.84 18.22 -7.79
CA THR A 12 -39.40 18.38 -7.61
C THR A 12 -38.68 17.11 -8.08
N VAL A 13 -37.91 17.23 -9.16
CA VAL A 13 -37.05 16.15 -9.65
C VAL A 13 -35.83 16.07 -8.73
N THR A 14 -35.85 15.14 -7.78
CA THR A 14 -34.66 14.73 -7.03
C THR A 14 -33.78 13.89 -7.95
N ARG A 15 -32.62 14.43 -8.36
CA ARG A 15 -31.56 13.64 -9.01
C ARG A 15 -30.98 12.68 -7.97
N GLN A 16 -31.42 11.42 -7.98
CA GLN A 16 -30.71 10.36 -7.29
C GLN A 16 -29.39 10.11 -8.02
N LEU A 17 -28.28 10.46 -7.37
CA LEU A 17 -26.95 9.94 -7.71
C LEU A 17 -27.01 8.43 -7.49
N ALA A 18 -27.12 7.67 -8.58
CA ALA A 18 -26.92 6.24 -8.53
C ALA A 18 -25.47 5.98 -8.14
N THR A 19 -25.22 5.61 -6.89
CA THR A 19 -23.94 5.08 -6.44
C THR A 19 -23.79 3.71 -7.10
N SER A 20 -23.17 3.65 -8.27
CA SER A 20 -22.75 2.39 -8.86
C SER A 20 -21.72 1.76 -7.92
N SER A 21 -22.12 0.69 -7.23
CA SER A 21 -21.19 -0.14 -6.48
C SER A 21 -20.31 -0.88 -7.49
N ILE A 22 -19.17 -0.27 -7.83
CA ILE A 22 -18.13 -0.97 -8.57
C ILE A 22 -17.63 -2.08 -7.65
N ASN A 23 -17.99 -3.32 -7.99
CA ASN A 23 -17.41 -4.50 -7.35
C ASN A 23 -15.96 -4.60 -7.84
N VAL A 24 -15.03 -4.11 -7.02
CA VAL A 24 -13.59 -4.28 -7.27
C VAL A 24 -13.29 -5.77 -7.08
N PRO A 25 -12.88 -6.50 -8.13
CA PRO A 25 -12.58 -7.92 -8.00
C PRO A 25 -11.45 -8.10 -7.00
N VAL A 26 -11.76 -8.75 -5.88
CA VAL A 26 -10.77 -9.23 -4.93
C VAL A 26 -10.56 -10.70 -5.26
N ASP A 27 -9.30 -11.14 -5.28
CA ASP A 27 -8.99 -12.56 -5.35
C ASP A 27 -9.53 -13.22 -4.09
N THR A 28 -10.54 -14.07 -4.26
CA THR A 28 -11.22 -14.75 -3.15
C THR A 28 -10.30 -15.74 -2.42
N ASN A 29 -9.18 -16.11 -3.04
CA ASN A 29 -8.15 -16.96 -2.45
C ASN A 29 -7.01 -16.14 -1.82
N PHE A 30 -7.08 -14.81 -1.84
CA PHE A 30 -6.06 -13.97 -1.24
C PHE A 30 -6.04 -14.13 0.27
N GLU A 31 -4.99 -14.75 0.78
CA GLU A 31 -4.69 -14.83 2.20
C GLU A 31 -3.46 -13.97 2.53
N PHE A 32 -3.57 -13.17 3.59
CA PHE A 32 -2.43 -12.45 4.14
C PHE A 32 -1.52 -13.41 4.92
N SER A 33 -0.74 -14.19 4.18
CA SER A 33 0.22 -15.17 4.70
C SER A 33 1.66 -14.64 4.76
N GLY A 34 1.87 -13.39 4.31
CA GLY A 34 3.22 -12.83 4.14
C GLY A 34 4.00 -13.44 2.97
N LEU A 35 3.35 -14.23 2.13
CA LEU A 35 3.91 -14.83 0.92
C LEU A 35 3.65 -13.99 -0.34
N HIS A 36 2.78 -12.99 -0.24
CA HIS A 36 2.43 -12.06 -1.32
C HIS A 36 2.70 -10.62 -0.90
N SER A 37 2.98 -9.76 -1.88
CA SER A 37 3.15 -8.32 -1.65
C SER A 37 2.08 -7.50 -2.34
N ASP A 38 0.89 -8.09 -2.57
CA ASP A 38 -0.28 -7.33 -3.03
C ASP A 38 -0.89 -6.55 -1.85
N PHE A 39 -0.13 -5.57 -1.35
CA PHE A 39 -0.61 -4.69 -0.30
C PHE A 39 -1.75 -3.81 -0.77
N SER A 40 -1.89 -3.56 -2.07
CA SER A 40 -3.03 -2.82 -2.62
C SER A 40 -4.35 -3.54 -2.32
N GLN A 41 -4.43 -4.82 -2.69
CA GLN A 41 -5.61 -5.64 -2.43
C GLN A 41 -5.83 -5.86 -0.94
N GLN A 42 -4.76 -6.10 -0.16
CA GLN A 42 -4.86 -6.24 1.28
C GLN A 42 -5.47 -5.00 1.95
N LEU A 43 -4.94 -3.81 1.64
CA LEU A 43 -5.38 -2.55 2.23
C LEU A 43 -6.82 -2.23 1.81
N TYR A 44 -7.20 -2.56 0.57
CA TYR A 44 -8.58 -2.47 0.12
C TYR A 44 -9.52 -3.39 0.92
N VAL A 45 -9.15 -4.67 1.11
CA VAL A 45 -9.95 -5.61 1.93
C VAL A 45 -10.04 -5.18 3.39
N LEU A 46 -8.98 -4.61 3.96
CA LEU A 46 -9.04 -4.05 5.31
C LEU A 46 -10.00 -2.85 5.39
N GLN A 47 -10.00 -2.00 4.36
CA GLN A 47 -10.94 -0.88 4.26
C GLN A 47 -12.39 -1.34 4.17
N THR A 48 -12.71 -2.41 3.42
CA THR A 48 -14.08 -2.94 3.34
C THR A 48 -14.54 -3.59 4.64
N LYS A 49 -13.60 -4.04 5.47
CA LYS A 49 -13.83 -4.51 6.85
C LYS A 49 -13.88 -3.37 7.89
N LEU A 50 -13.92 -2.11 7.45
CA LEU A 50 -13.98 -0.92 8.29
C LEU A 50 -12.83 -0.78 9.29
N VAL A 51 -11.66 -1.35 8.95
CA VAL A 51 -10.43 -1.09 9.70
C VAL A 51 -10.02 0.36 9.43
N ASN A 52 -9.79 1.12 10.49
CA ASN A 52 -9.38 2.51 10.37
C ASN A 52 -7.85 2.63 10.40
N ALA A 53 -7.32 3.50 9.56
CA ALA A 53 -5.94 3.97 9.63
C ALA A 53 -5.92 5.47 9.37
N SER A 54 -5.04 6.18 10.07
CA SER A 54 -4.85 7.63 9.89
C SER A 54 -4.51 7.94 8.43
N GLN A 55 -5.09 9.02 7.91
CA GLN A 55 -4.72 9.57 6.62
C GLN A 55 -3.25 10.01 6.63
N LEU A 56 -2.62 9.99 5.45
CA LEU A 56 -1.29 10.51 5.22
C LEU A 56 -1.34 12.04 5.10
N SER A 57 -1.59 12.72 6.22
CA SER A 57 -1.71 14.20 6.29
C SER A 57 -0.52 14.94 5.70
N ASP A 58 0.67 14.35 5.82
CA ASP A 58 1.93 14.97 5.43
C ASP A 58 2.25 14.76 3.94
N VAL A 59 1.46 13.94 3.24
CA VAL A 59 1.58 13.69 1.81
C VAL A 59 0.48 14.47 1.10
N HIS A 60 0.81 15.66 0.61
CA HIS A 60 -0.12 16.46 -0.17
C HIS A 60 -0.25 15.96 -1.62
N VAL A 61 -1.38 16.25 -2.28
CA VAL A 61 -1.62 15.85 -3.68
C VAL A 61 -0.52 16.33 -4.63
N ASN A 62 0.07 17.49 -4.36
CA ASN A 62 1.16 18.06 -5.16
C ASN A 62 2.48 17.28 -5.03
N ALA A 63 2.65 16.49 -3.97
CA ALA A 63 3.80 15.60 -3.81
C ALA A 63 3.63 14.29 -4.61
N LEU A 64 2.41 13.98 -5.08
CA LEU A 64 2.16 12.81 -5.90
C LEU A 64 2.74 13.01 -7.30
N PRO A 65 3.27 11.95 -7.94
CA PRO A 65 3.58 11.95 -9.36
C PRO A 65 2.41 12.42 -10.23
N LEU A 66 2.69 13.17 -11.30
CA LEU A 66 1.65 13.74 -12.18
C LEU A 66 0.67 12.68 -12.72
N VAL A 67 1.18 11.49 -13.07
CA VAL A 67 0.35 10.37 -13.55
C VAL A 67 -0.68 9.95 -12.49
N LEU A 68 -0.30 9.92 -11.21
CA LEU A 68 -1.23 9.59 -10.13
C LEU A 68 -2.26 10.71 -9.92
N GLN A 69 -1.84 11.97 -9.99
CA GLN A 69 -2.78 13.11 -9.90
C GLN A 69 -3.83 13.04 -11.02
N GLN A 70 -3.40 12.75 -12.26
CA GLN A 70 -4.28 12.58 -13.40
C GLN A 70 -5.24 11.41 -13.22
N GLN A 71 -4.76 10.26 -12.73
CA GLN A 71 -5.59 9.09 -12.45
C GLN A 71 -6.63 9.37 -11.36
N LEU A 72 -6.27 10.10 -10.31
CA LEU A 72 -7.23 10.51 -9.27
C LEU A 72 -8.31 11.42 -9.87
N ASN A 73 -7.90 12.43 -10.64
CA ASN A 73 -8.81 13.37 -11.28
C ASN A 73 -9.75 12.69 -12.29
N SER A 74 -9.25 11.78 -13.12
CA SER A 74 -10.06 11.05 -14.11
C SER A 74 -11.12 10.17 -13.46
N ASN A 75 -10.91 9.76 -12.21
CA ASN A 75 -11.85 8.98 -11.41
C ASN A 75 -12.63 9.82 -10.40
N SER A 76 -12.56 11.16 -10.48
CA SER A 76 -13.22 12.08 -9.55
C SER A 76 -12.87 11.84 -8.07
N LEU A 77 -11.63 11.40 -7.80
CA LEU A 77 -11.11 11.14 -6.46
C LEU A 77 -10.29 12.33 -5.97
N VAL A 78 -10.54 12.75 -4.73
CA VAL A 78 -9.77 13.78 -4.05
C VAL A 78 -8.83 13.14 -3.02
N TRP A 79 -7.52 13.29 -3.20
CA TRP A 79 -6.52 12.60 -2.36
C TRP A 79 -6.76 12.78 -0.86
N SER A 80 -7.04 14.01 -0.42
CA SER A 80 -7.24 14.35 1.00
C SER A 80 -8.54 13.80 1.60
N THR A 81 -9.49 13.36 0.79
CA THR A 81 -10.76 12.76 1.27
C THR A 81 -10.70 11.24 1.29
N LEU A 82 -9.65 10.63 0.73
CA LEU A 82 -9.49 9.18 0.72
C LEU A 82 -9.13 8.66 2.12
N PRO A 83 -9.76 7.57 2.60
CA PRO A 83 -9.32 6.87 3.80
C PRO A 83 -7.84 6.51 3.74
N GLY A 84 -7.17 6.50 4.90
CA GLY A 84 -5.72 6.28 4.98
C GLY A 84 -5.26 4.95 4.37
N LEU A 85 -6.06 3.88 4.50
CA LEU A 85 -5.74 2.60 3.87
C LEU A 85 -5.77 2.70 2.34
N LEU A 86 -6.74 3.40 1.76
CA LEU A 86 -6.83 3.59 0.30
C LEU A 86 -5.71 4.47 -0.24
N GLN A 87 -5.29 5.50 0.51
CA GLN A 87 -4.11 6.30 0.16
C GLN A 87 -2.86 5.41 0.04
N ARG A 88 -2.63 4.54 1.02
CA ARG A 88 -1.50 3.59 1.02
C ARG A 88 -1.62 2.55 -0.11
N ALA A 89 -2.84 2.06 -0.37
CA ALA A 89 -3.09 1.10 -1.46
C ALA A 89 -2.75 1.70 -2.83
N ILE A 90 -3.19 2.93 -3.10
CA ILE A 90 -2.92 3.64 -4.36
C ILE A 90 -1.42 3.87 -4.56
N LEU A 91 -0.71 4.31 -3.51
CA LEU A 91 0.74 4.52 -3.57
C LEU A 91 1.47 3.21 -3.86
N TRP A 92 1.14 2.14 -3.14
CA TRP A 92 1.76 0.83 -3.35
C TRP A 92 1.51 0.32 -4.77
N ASN A 93 0.27 0.36 -5.25
CA ASN A 93 -0.08 -0.06 -6.61
C ASN A 93 0.72 0.69 -7.67
N ALA A 94 0.92 1.99 -7.47
CA ALA A 94 1.67 2.85 -8.38
C ALA A 94 3.20 2.70 -8.24
N GLY A 95 3.68 1.85 -7.33
CA GLY A 95 5.09 1.61 -7.09
C GLY A 95 5.77 2.74 -6.32
N TYR A 96 5.11 3.23 -5.27
CA TYR A 96 5.67 4.20 -4.32
C TYR A 96 5.51 3.71 -2.89
N VAL A 97 6.53 4.00 -2.07
CA VAL A 97 6.53 3.74 -0.63
C VAL A 97 6.86 5.02 0.11
N LEU A 98 6.51 5.08 1.40
CA LEU A 98 6.94 6.16 2.27
C LEU A 98 8.27 5.82 2.92
N THR A 99 9.17 6.80 2.96
CA THR A 99 10.39 6.73 3.75
C THR A 99 10.12 7.10 5.22
N PRO A 100 11.08 6.92 6.15
CA PRO A 100 10.85 7.30 7.55
C PRO A 100 10.57 8.80 7.74
N THR A 101 11.10 9.66 6.87
CA THR A 101 10.79 11.10 6.84
C THR A 101 9.46 11.43 6.16
N ARG A 102 8.65 10.42 5.82
CA ARG A 102 7.35 10.54 5.14
C ARG A 102 7.42 11.16 3.75
N THR A 103 8.54 10.99 3.06
CA THR A 103 8.67 11.34 1.64
C THR A 103 8.36 10.14 0.74
N LEU A 104 7.91 10.40 -0.49
CA LEU A 104 7.63 9.33 -1.46
C LEU A 104 8.93 8.86 -2.12
N ALA A 105 9.17 7.55 -2.07
CA ALA A 105 10.26 6.91 -2.79
C ALA A 105 9.70 5.96 -3.85
N LYS A 106 10.24 6.07 -5.08
CA LYS A 106 9.86 5.18 -6.20
C LYS A 106 10.43 3.78 -5.98
N VAL A 107 9.60 2.77 -6.20
CA VAL A 107 10.01 1.36 -6.28
C VAL A 107 10.21 0.98 -7.74
N TYR A 108 11.38 0.40 -8.03
CA TYR A 108 11.70 -0.22 -9.30
C TYR A 108 11.65 -1.72 -9.16
N THR A 109 10.76 -2.37 -9.90
CA THR A 109 10.59 -3.81 -9.86
C THR A 109 11.57 -4.49 -10.83
N ARG A 110 11.97 -5.72 -10.49
CA ARG A 110 12.90 -6.52 -11.29
C ARG A 110 12.15 -7.13 -12.47
N CYS A 111 12.69 -6.98 -13.68
CA CYS A 111 12.23 -7.68 -14.89
C CYS A 111 10.71 -7.54 -15.17
N GLY A 112 10.13 -6.35 -14.94
CA GLY A 112 8.72 -6.09 -15.24
C GLY A 112 7.72 -6.73 -14.29
N ARG A 113 8.17 -7.28 -13.15
CA ARG A 113 7.29 -7.77 -12.09
C ARG A 113 6.35 -6.67 -11.59
N SER A 114 5.17 -7.07 -11.16
CA SER A 114 4.26 -6.17 -10.46
C SER A 114 4.68 -5.94 -9.00
N MET A 115 4.09 -4.93 -8.37
CA MET A 115 4.26 -4.69 -6.93
C MET A 115 3.73 -5.86 -6.07
N ALA A 116 2.85 -6.70 -6.61
CA ALA A 116 2.32 -7.90 -5.95
C ALA A 116 3.33 -9.06 -5.85
N GLU A 117 4.44 -9.01 -6.60
CA GLU A 117 5.41 -10.12 -6.77
C GLU A 117 6.79 -9.81 -6.20
N LEU A 118 6.86 -8.96 -5.17
CA LEU A 118 8.11 -8.45 -4.62
C LEU A 118 8.62 -9.21 -3.40
N VAL A 119 7.79 -10.07 -2.81
CA VAL A 119 8.16 -10.86 -1.63
C VAL A 119 9.42 -11.68 -1.90
N VAL A 120 10.39 -11.56 -0.99
CA VAL A 120 11.48 -12.52 -0.89
C VAL A 120 10.95 -13.74 -0.14
N PRO A 121 10.90 -14.93 -0.75
CA PRO A 121 10.35 -16.10 -0.07
C PRO A 121 11.16 -16.46 1.18
N PRO A 122 10.53 -16.94 2.28
CA PRO A 122 11.24 -17.35 3.50
C PRO A 122 12.37 -18.35 3.23
N LYS A 123 12.20 -19.27 2.27
CA LYS A 123 13.26 -20.19 1.85
C LYS A 123 14.49 -19.46 1.29
N ALA A 124 14.29 -18.39 0.52
CA ALA A 124 15.38 -17.59 -0.02
C ALA A 124 16.06 -16.74 1.07
N PHE A 125 15.29 -16.22 2.02
CA PHE A 125 15.82 -15.52 3.19
C PHE A 125 16.69 -16.44 4.06
N LYS A 126 16.21 -17.66 4.36
CA LYS A 126 16.98 -18.67 5.11
C LYS A 126 18.25 -19.09 4.38
N ARG A 127 18.20 -19.28 3.05
CA ARG A 127 19.40 -19.59 2.23
C ARG A 127 20.43 -18.47 2.22
N ALA A 128 20.03 -17.24 2.52
CA ALA A 128 20.95 -16.11 2.65
C ALA A 128 21.61 -16.03 4.03
N GLU A 129 21.42 -17.05 4.88
CA GLU A 129 21.97 -17.14 6.24
C GLU A 129 21.52 -15.97 7.13
N CYS A 130 20.26 -15.54 6.95
CA CYS A 130 19.66 -14.50 7.77
C CYS A 130 18.72 -15.08 8.82
N GLU A 131 18.75 -14.47 10.00
CA GLU A 131 17.95 -14.89 11.16
C GLU A 131 16.60 -14.16 11.20
N TYR A 132 15.61 -14.84 11.78
CA TYR A 132 14.30 -14.27 12.05
C TYR A 132 14.24 -13.72 13.47
N HIS A 133 13.58 -12.59 13.63
CA HIS A 133 13.05 -12.11 14.90
C HIS A 133 11.54 -12.27 14.86
N GLU A 134 10.99 -13.03 15.82
CA GLU A 134 9.55 -13.18 15.97
C GLU A 134 8.95 -11.95 16.67
N CYS A 135 7.84 -11.47 16.14
CA CYS A 135 7.06 -10.36 16.68
C CYS A 135 5.66 -10.89 16.99
N VAL A 136 5.35 -10.98 18.27
CA VAL A 136 4.07 -11.50 18.76
C VAL A 136 3.11 -10.33 18.99
N ARG A 137 1.92 -10.39 18.40
CA ARG A 137 0.84 -9.41 18.61
C ARG A 137 0.01 -9.75 19.86
N PRO A 138 -0.72 -8.79 20.46
CA PRO A 138 -1.57 -9.04 21.63
C PRO A 138 -2.64 -10.12 21.43
N ASN A 139 -3.07 -10.37 20.19
CA ASN A 139 -4.01 -11.43 19.82
C ASN A 139 -3.33 -12.80 19.59
N ASN A 140 -2.09 -12.97 20.06
CA ASN A 140 -1.28 -14.18 19.94
C ASN A 140 -0.96 -14.61 18.49
N THR A 141 -1.04 -13.68 17.54
CA THR A 141 -0.59 -13.92 16.17
C THR A 141 0.83 -13.39 15.98
N SER A 142 1.70 -14.24 15.45
CA SER A 142 3.11 -13.90 15.21
C SER A 142 3.35 -13.49 13.76
N PHE A 143 4.27 -12.57 13.58
CA PHE A 143 4.94 -12.34 12.31
C PHE A 143 6.46 -12.33 12.53
N TYR A 144 7.22 -12.45 11.45
CA TYR A 144 8.66 -12.54 11.48
C TYR A 144 9.26 -11.39 10.70
N ARG A 145 10.38 -10.88 11.19
CA ARG A 145 11.23 -9.89 10.51
C ARG A 145 12.67 -10.33 10.53
N SER A 146 13.52 -9.71 9.71
CA SER A 146 14.95 -9.97 9.75
C SER A 146 15.58 -9.47 11.04
N LEU A 147 16.45 -10.28 11.64
CA LEU A 147 17.38 -9.91 12.69
C LEU A 147 18.80 -9.89 12.13
N ASN A 148 19.53 -8.79 12.28
CA ASN A 148 20.96 -8.68 11.93
C ASN A 148 21.32 -9.15 10.50
N CYS A 149 20.39 -9.11 9.55
CA CYS A 149 20.61 -9.52 8.16
C CYS A 149 21.19 -8.37 7.35
N LYS A 150 22.38 -8.54 6.77
CA LYS A 150 22.96 -7.54 5.87
C LYS A 150 22.22 -7.54 4.53
N ALA A 151 21.81 -6.36 4.04
CA ALA A 151 21.12 -6.21 2.75
C ALA A 151 21.85 -6.90 1.58
N LEU A 152 23.18 -6.87 1.59
CA LEU A 152 24.02 -7.52 0.59
C LEU A 152 23.78 -9.04 0.48
N ARG A 153 23.40 -9.72 1.56
CA ARG A 153 23.10 -11.17 1.57
C ARG A 153 21.82 -11.48 0.77
N LEU A 154 20.87 -10.56 0.74
CA LEU A 154 19.60 -10.73 0.04
C LEU A 154 19.62 -10.25 -1.41
N LEU A 155 20.69 -9.60 -1.87
CA LEU A 155 20.77 -8.99 -3.21
C LEU A 155 20.36 -9.91 -4.37
N ARG A 156 20.62 -11.22 -4.26
CA ARG A 156 20.26 -12.18 -5.33
C ARG A 156 18.78 -12.57 -5.31
N SER A 157 18.12 -12.42 -4.16
CA SER A 157 16.76 -12.91 -3.89
C SER A 157 15.70 -11.81 -3.99
N VAL A 158 16.11 -10.56 -3.84
CA VAL A 158 15.25 -9.38 -3.91
C VAL A 158 14.73 -9.15 -5.33
N GLN A 159 13.51 -8.63 -5.40
CA GLN A 159 12.75 -8.43 -6.64
C GLN A 159 12.50 -6.95 -6.93
N CYS A 160 13.04 -6.03 -6.13
CA CYS A 160 12.91 -4.59 -6.34
C CYS A 160 14.09 -3.81 -5.77
N ALA A 161 14.16 -2.54 -6.14
CA ALA A 161 14.99 -1.52 -5.52
C ALA A 161 14.15 -0.28 -5.23
N VAL A 162 14.52 0.48 -4.19
CA VAL A 162 13.81 1.70 -3.78
C VAL A 162 14.72 2.90 -3.97
N ASN A 163 14.23 3.93 -4.66
CA ASN A 163 14.95 5.19 -4.82
C ASN A 163 14.79 6.08 -3.59
N ALA A 164 15.51 5.70 -2.53
CA ALA A 164 15.59 6.44 -1.28
C ALA A 164 17.04 6.87 -0.99
N ALA A 165 17.82 7.17 -2.03
CA ALA A 165 19.25 7.48 -1.89
C ALA A 165 19.48 8.77 -1.08
N SER A 166 18.59 9.76 -1.23
CA SER A 166 18.60 11.01 -0.46
C SER A 166 18.07 10.86 0.96
N ASP A 167 17.48 9.71 1.31
CA ASP A 167 16.98 9.46 2.65
C ASP A 167 17.96 8.60 3.46
N THR A 168 18.61 9.24 4.44
CA THR A 168 19.53 8.61 5.38
C THR A 168 18.92 8.36 6.75
N SER A 169 17.62 8.57 6.92
CA SER A 169 16.92 8.42 8.22
C SER A 169 16.68 6.97 8.63
N ALA A 170 16.76 6.03 7.67
CA ALA A 170 16.66 4.61 7.99
C ALA A 170 17.87 4.16 8.84
N PRO A 171 17.66 3.55 10.02
CA PRO A 171 18.77 3.10 10.86
C PRO A 171 19.56 1.99 10.17
N ALA A 172 20.84 1.87 10.51
CA ALA A 172 21.74 0.84 9.95
C ALA A 172 21.26 -0.60 10.20
N TYR A 173 20.42 -0.80 11.23
CA TYR A 173 19.84 -2.08 11.64
C TYR A 173 18.34 -2.18 11.31
N ALA A 174 17.84 -1.37 10.37
CA ALA A 174 16.46 -1.49 9.90
C ALA A 174 16.18 -2.92 9.38
N ALA A 175 14.98 -3.44 9.69
CA ALA A 175 14.56 -4.72 9.14
C ALA A 175 14.41 -4.61 7.62
N ILE A 176 15.13 -5.46 6.90
CA ILE A 176 15.15 -5.50 5.44
C ILE A 176 14.23 -6.59 4.87
N TRP A 177 13.66 -7.41 5.73
CA TRP A 177 12.72 -8.46 5.37
C TRP A 177 11.70 -8.64 6.50
N GLY A 178 10.48 -9.03 6.13
CA GLY A 178 9.42 -9.44 7.03
C GLY A 178 8.27 -10.06 6.27
N ASN A 179 7.48 -10.88 6.95
CA ASN A 179 6.28 -11.54 6.41
C ASN A 179 4.99 -11.03 7.09
N GLY A 180 5.06 -9.88 7.74
CA GLY A 180 3.93 -9.23 8.38
C GLY A 180 4.33 -7.88 8.95
N ALA A 181 3.32 -7.09 9.29
CA ALA A 181 3.46 -5.80 9.95
C ALA A 181 2.23 -5.55 10.82
N ASP A 182 2.35 -4.60 11.72
CA ASP A 182 1.22 -4.06 12.49
C ASP A 182 0.99 -2.61 12.03
N LEU A 183 -0.29 -2.23 11.89
CA LEU A 183 -0.73 -0.99 11.25
C LEU A 183 -0.23 0.26 11.98
N ASP A 184 -0.03 0.15 13.30
CA ASP A 184 0.47 1.21 14.17
C ASP A 184 1.89 0.95 14.70
N ALA A 185 2.53 -0.15 14.32
CA ALA A 185 3.81 -0.52 14.89
C ALA A 185 4.99 0.14 14.17
N LEU A 186 5.92 0.60 15.01
CA LEU A 186 7.29 1.09 14.82
C LEU A 186 8.22 0.19 13.96
N CYS A 187 7.70 -0.81 13.25
CA CYS A 187 8.45 -1.79 12.47
C CYS A 187 8.09 -1.67 10.98
N VAL A 188 8.48 -0.55 10.37
CA VAL A 188 8.36 -0.36 8.92
C VAL A 188 9.42 -1.20 8.20
N GLN A 189 9.00 -1.90 7.14
CA GLN A 189 9.88 -2.69 6.28
C GLN A 189 10.63 -1.76 5.32
N TYR A 190 11.94 -1.64 5.46
CA TYR A 190 12.78 -0.84 4.57
C TYR A 190 13.77 -1.72 3.82
N LEU A 191 13.55 -1.88 2.53
CA LEU A 191 14.54 -2.48 1.65
C LEU A 191 15.33 -1.35 0.95
N LYS A 192 16.37 -0.84 1.61
CA LYS A 192 17.32 0.11 0.98
C LYS A 192 18.26 -0.69 0.08
N LEU A 193 17.99 -0.68 -1.23
CA LEU A 193 18.84 -1.35 -2.21
C LEU A 193 19.35 -0.34 -3.23
N GLY A 194 20.68 -0.23 -3.28
CA GLY A 194 21.39 0.46 -4.35
C GLY A 194 21.14 -0.22 -5.70
N ARG A 195 21.17 0.61 -6.75
CA ARG A 195 20.89 0.31 -8.18
C ARG A 195 21.06 -1.17 -8.55
N MET A 196 19.95 -1.87 -8.77
CA MET A 196 19.92 -3.10 -9.55
C MET A 196 19.59 -2.76 -10.99
N GLN A 197 20.60 -2.80 -11.86
CA GLN A 197 20.39 -2.72 -13.31
C GLN A 197 20.01 -4.11 -13.84
N CYS A 198 18.88 -4.20 -14.55
CA CYS A 198 18.62 -5.35 -15.41
C CYS A 198 19.61 -5.29 -16.57
N LYS A 199 20.51 -6.27 -16.69
CA LYS A 199 21.21 -6.50 -17.96
C LYS A 199 20.18 -7.08 -18.92
N TYR A 200 19.93 -6.35 -20.01
CA TYR A 200 19.24 -6.87 -21.19
C TYR A 200 20.16 -7.86 -21.91
#